data_AF-A0A238WCX9-F1
#
_entry.id   AF-A0A238WCX9-F1
#
_cell.length_a   1.000
_cell.length_b   1.000
_cell.length_c   1.000
_cell.angle_alpha   90.00
_cell.angle_beta   90.00
_cell.angle_gamma   90.00
#
_symmetry.space_group_name_H-M   'P 1'
#
loop_
_entity.id
_entity.type
_entity.pdbx_description
1 polymer ?
#
loop_
_entity_poly.entity_id
_entity_poly.type
_entity_poly.pdbx_seq_one_letter_code
_entity_poly.pdbx_strand_id
1 'polypeptide(L)'
;MTTYRVEPVPGYEDEVIVLFCGLPLKCADGFDSLLDVFAEREPGILYRCGLLADRYEVYAIDLPDCPELKMILSIDRREPSQPRVVPTSDDSCNQGASLAIRQFGLINPSWET
;
A
#
# COMPACT_ATOMS: atom_id res chain seq x y z
N MET A 1 -3.49 19.11 9.64
CA MET A 1 -3.13 17.69 9.71
C MET A 1 -4.29 16.93 9.11
N THR A 2 -4.07 16.27 7.98
CA THR A 2 -5.06 15.44 7.31
C THR A 2 -4.89 14.05 7.87
N THR A 3 -5.92 13.52 8.53
CA THR A 3 -5.91 12.17 9.09
C THR A 3 -6.37 11.18 8.02
N TYR A 4 -5.62 10.10 7.85
CA TYR A 4 -5.97 9.03 6.91
C TYR A 4 -6.48 7.82 7.70
N ARG A 5 -7.69 7.34 7.39
CA ARG A 5 -8.21 6.05 7.92
C ARG A 5 -7.67 4.93 7.02
N VAL A 6 -7.43 3.73 7.51
CA VAL A 6 -6.95 2.59 6.68
C VAL A 6 -8.08 1.57 6.59
N GLU A 7 -8.46 1.18 5.37
CA GLU A 7 -9.47 0.15 5.12
C GLU A 7 -8.96 -0.84 4.07
N PRO A 8 -9.16 -2.16 4.28
CA PRO A 8 -8.81 -3.16 3.28
C PRO A 8 -9.53 -2.88 1.96
N VAL A 9 -8.90 -3.31 0.86
CA VAL A 9 -9.40 -3.07 -0.51
C VAL A 9 -10.74 -3.81 -0.70
N PRO A 10 -11.85 -3.13 -1.08
CA PRO A 10 -13.12 -3.78 -1.36
C PRO A 10 -12.98 -4.84 -2.44
N GLY A 11 -13.38 -6.07 -2.15
CA GLY A 11 -13.25 -7.23 -3.03
C GLY A 11 -11.92 -7.99 -2.91
N TYR A 12 -11.02 -7.53 -2.06
CA TYR A 12 -9.73 -8.16 -1.74
C TYR A 12 -9.53 -8.32 -0.23
N GLU A 13 -10.57 -8.03 0.58
CA GLU A 13 -10.47 -8.15 2.04
C GLU A 13 -10.03 -9.57 2.44
N ASP A 14 -10.59 -10.59 1.80
CA ASP A 14 -10.24 -11.99 2.07
C ASP A 14 -8.81 -12.33 1.62
N GLU A 15 -8.34 -11.83 0.48
CA GLU A 15 -6.96 -12.07 0.01
C GLU A 15 -5.93 -11.38 0.92
N VAL A 16 -6.21 -10.14 1.34
CA VAL A 16 -5.38 -9.40 2.29
C VAL A 16 -5.37 -10.12 3.63
N ILE A 17 -6.54 -10.52 4.15
CA ILE A 17 -6.65 -11.27 5.41
C ILE A 17 -5.94 -12.62 5.33
N VAL A 18 -6.09 -13.39 4.24
CA VAL A 18 -5.41 -14.68 4.06
C VAL A 18 -3.90 -14.51 3.98
N LEU A 19 -3.42 -13.49 3.26
CA LEU A 19 -2.00 -13.15 3.21
C LEU A 19 -1.47 -12.81 4.61
N PHE A 20 -2.18 -11.96 5.37
CA PHE A 20 -1.80 -11.60 6.74
C PHE A 20 -1.88 -12.78 7.71
N CYS A 21 -2.88 -13.65 7.63
CA CYS A 21 -3.00 -14.85 8.45
C CYS A 21 -1.90 -15.89 8.16
N GLY A 22 -1.30 -15.85 6.97
CA GLY A 22 -0.15 -16.68 6.58
C GLY A 22 1.20 -16.16 7.08
N LEU A 23 1.27 -14.92 7.57
CA LEU A 23 2.52 -14.33 8.03
C LEU A 23 2.94 -14.86 9.41
N PRO A 24 4.25 -15.04 9.65
CA PRO A 24 4.77 -15.20 11.00
C PRO A 24 4.28 -14.06 11.90
N LEU A 25 3.87 -14.36 13.14
CA LEU A 25 3.42 -13.38 14.14
C LEU A 25 4.32 -12.13 14.25
N LYS A 26 5.63 -12.32 14.05
CA LYS A 26 6.63 -11.24 14.05
C LYS A 26 6.39 -10.18 12.98
N CYS A 27 5.87 -10.56 11.82
CA CYS A 27 5.55 -9.61 10.73
C CYS A 27 4.24 -8.86 10.97
N ALA A 28 3.30 -9.48 11.69
CA ALA A 28 2.00 -8.90 11.98
C ALA A 28 2.08 -7.82 13.08
N ASP A 29 2.94 -7.99 14.09
CA ASP A 29 3.06 -7.04 15.21
C ASP A 29 3.52 -5.64 14.78
N GLY A 30 4.37 -5.54 13.74
CA GLY A 30 4.84 -4.25 13.20
C GLY A 30 3.82 -3.55 12.29
N PHE A 31 2.79 -4.27 11.85
CA PHE A 31 1.85 -3.81 10.83
C PHE A 31 0.92 -2.71 11.35
N ASP A 32 0.22 -2.97 12.46
CA ASP A 32 -0.74 -2.03 13.03
C ASP A 32 -0.07 -0.71 13.42
N SER A 33 1.13 -0.79 14.00
CA SER A 33 1.93 0.40 14.33
C SER A 33 2.31 1.23 13.10
N LEU A 34 2.57 0.58 11.96
CA LEU A 34 2.84 1.28 10.69
C LEU A 34 1.60 1.95 10.12
N LEU A 35 0.44 1.30 10.22
CA LEU A 35 -0.82 1.89 9.80
C LEU A 35 -1.13 3.17 10.59
N ASP A 36 -0.91 3.15 11.91
CA ASP A 36 -1.09 4.33 12.77
C ASP A 36 -0.12 5.46 12.37
N VAL A 37 1.13 5.13 12.05
CA VAL A 37 2.10 6.13 11.54
C VAL A 37 1.64 6.72 10.21
N PHE A 38 1.12 5.91 9.29
CA PHE A 38 0.64 6.40 7.99
C PHE A 38 -0.71 7.12 8.06
N ALA A 39 -1.49 6.89 9.12
CA ALA A 39 -2.67 7.70 9.42
C ALA A 39 -2.30 9.16 9.71
N GLU A 40 -1.09 9.41 10.23
CA GLU A 40 -0.61 10.72 10.66
C GLU A 40 0.43 11.36 9.72
N ARG A 41 1.15 10.55 8.93
CA ARG A 41 2.28 11.00 8.11
C ARG A 41 2.35 10.28 6.77
N GLU A 42 2.62 11.02 5.70
CA GLU A 42 2.90 10.42 4.39
C GLU A 42 4.24 9.65 4.39
N PRO A 43 4.36 8.56 3.61
CA PRO A 43 5.63 7.86 3.46
C PRO A 43 6.70 8.74 2.81
N GLY A 44 7.94 8.54 3.22
CA GLY A 44 9.09 9.25 2.65
C GLY A 44 9.32 8.93 1.17
N ILE A 45 9.96 9.87 0.46
CA ILE A 45 10.28 9.76 -0.98
C ILE A 45 11.07 8.50 -1.34
N LEU A 46 11.86 7.97 -0.40
CA LEU A 46 12.66 6.76 -0.59
C LEU A 46 11.83 5.50 -0.84
N TYR A 47 10.56 5.50 -0.40
CA TYR A 47 9.64 4.38 -0.59
C TYR A 47 8.69 4.58 -1.77
N ARG A 48 8.77 5.74 -2.46
CA ARG A 48 7.89 6.06 -3.58
C ARG A 48 8.28 5.22 -4.79
N CYS A 49 7.31 4.49 -5.32
CA CYS A 49 7.45 3.71 -6.53
C CYS A 49 7.15 4.54 -7.79
N GLY A 50 6.20 5.47 -7.72
CA GLY A 50 5.76 6.18 -8.90
C GLY A 50 4.39 6.84 -8.78
N LEU A 51 3.94 7.43 -9.89
CA LEU A 51 2.64 8.08 -10.03
C LEU A 51 1.80 7.39 -11.10
N LEU A 52 0.59 7.00 -10.72
CA LEU A 52 -0.37 6.32 -11.56
C LEU A 52 -1.49 7.27 -11.96
N ALA A 53 -1.81 7.33 -13.26
CA ALA A 53 -2.85 8.20 -13.82
C ALA A 53 -2.73 9.69 -13.43
N ASP A 54 -1.51 10.18 -13.22
CA ASP A 54 -1.21 11.54 -12.74
C ASP A 54 -1.99 11.93 -11.46
N ARG A 55 -2.32 10.94 -10.63
CA ARG A 55 -3.23 11.10 -9.48
C ARG A 55 -2.85 10.26 -8.28
N TYR A 56 -2.53 8.98 -8.49
CA TYR A 56 -2.34 8.04 -7.38
C TYR A 56 -0.85 7.77 -7.18
N GLU A 57 -0.32 8.17 -6.04
CA GLU A 57 1.06 7.82 -5.69
C GLU A 57 1.11 6.43 -5.08
N VAL A 58 2.04 5.61 -5.59
CA VAL A 58 2.25 4.24 -5.12
C VAL A 58 3.56 4.20 -4.36
N TYR A 59 3.57 3.48 -3.24
CA TYR A 59 4.73 3.26 -2.39
C TYR A 59 4.91 1.77 -2.10
N ALA A 60 6.17 1.36 -1.92
CA ALA A 60 6.53 0.04 -1.42
C ALA A 60 7.42 0.20 -0.19
N ILE A 61 6.89 -0.16 0.97
CA ILE A 61 7.45 0.14 2.28
C ILE A 61 7.88 -1.16 2.94
N ASP A 62 9.08 -1.20 3.50
CA ASP A 62 9.56 -2.38 4.23
C ASP A 62 8.70 -2.67 5.47
N LEU A 63 8.32 -3.94 5.65
CA LEU A 63 7.75 -4.40 6.90
C LEU A 63 8.87 -4.59 7.95
N PRO A 64 8.74 -4.02 9.16
CA PRO A 64 9.63 -4.25 10.27
C PRO A 64 9.69 -5.76 10.56
N ASP A 65 10.90 -6.24 10.86
CA ASP A 65 11.18 -7.65 11.17
C ASP A 65 10.93 -8.66 10.04
N CYS A 66 10.39 -8.22 8.89
CA CYS A 66 10.13 -9.04 7.70
C CYS A 66 10.48 -8.29 6.40
N PRO A 67 11.76 -7.98 6.17
CA PRO A 67 12.24 -7.16 5.05
C PRO A 67 12.02 -7.79 3.66
N GLU A 68 11.80 -9.11 3.60
CA GLU A 68 11.41 -9.81 2.38
C GLU A 68 9.97 -9.48 1.95
N LEU A 69 9.19 -8.86 2.84
CA LEU A 69 7.83 -8.40 2.58
C LEU A 69 7.79 -6.88 2.54
N LYS A 70 7.05 -6.37 1.57
CA LYS A 70 6.78 -4.96 1.38
C LYS A 70 5.30 -4.70 1.58
N MET A 71 5.00 -3.66 2.33
CA MET A 71 3.70 -3.03 2.40
C MET A 71 3.52 -2.11 1.18
N ILE A 72 2.56 -2.42 0.32
CA ILE A 72 2.16 -1.49 -0.74
C ILE A 72 1.23 -0.44 -0.16
N LEU A 73 1.46 0.82 -0.49
CA LEU A 73 0.55 1.93 -0.20
C LEU A 73 0.13 2.58 -1.52
N SER A 74 -1.13 2.94 -1.65
CA SER A 74 -1.60 3.79 -2.76
C SER A 74 -2.42 4.95 -2.23
N ILE A 75 -1.99 6.18 -2.54
CA ILE A 75 -2.59 7.43 -2.05
C ILE A 75 -3.16 8.20 -3.23
N ASP A 76 -4.44 8.55 -3.18
CA ASP A 76 -5.02 9.53 -4.09
C ASP A 76 -4.57 10.95 -3.69
N ARG A 77 -3.93 11.68 -4.61
CA ARG A 77 -3.46 13.05 -4.35
C ARG A 77 -4.55 14.10 -4.47
N ARG A 78 -5.71 13.76 -5.04
CA ARG A 78 -6.84 14.68 -5.23
C ARG A 78 -7.86 14.59 -4.11
N GLU A 79 -8.02 13.42 -3.54
CA GLU A 79 -8.85 13.18 -2.37
C GLU A 79 -7.99 12.48 -1.34
N PRO A 80 -7.89 12.96 -0.09
CA PRO A 80 -7.19 12.23 0.96
C PRO A 80 -7.96 10.94 1.26
N SER A 81 -7.76 9.95 0.40
CA SER A 81 -8.36 8.64 0.48
C SER A 81 -7.54 7.80 1.42
N GLN A 82 -8.22 6.83 2.01
CA GLN A 82 -7.61 5.85 2.88
C GLN A 82 -6.47 5.10 2.15
N PRO A 83 -5.24 5.09 2.70
CA PRO A 83 -4.18 4.26 2.17
C PRO A 83 -4.63 2.80 2.19
N ARG A 84 -4.36 2.10 1.09
CA ARG A 84 -4.67 0.67 0.97
C ARG A 84 -3.41 -0.15 0.96
N VAL A 85 -3.50 -1.31 1.61
CA VAL A 85 -2.33 -2.03 2.05
C VAL A 85 -2.36 -3.52 1.69
N VAL A 86 -1.29 -3.99 1.06
CA VAL A 86 -1.09 -5.40 0.69
C VAL A 86 0.38 -5.79 0.89
N PRO A 87 0.68 -6.94 1.53
CA PRO A 87 2.04 -7.46 1.60
C PRO A 87 2.44 -8.09 0.25
N THR A 88 3.65 -7.81 -0.22
CA THR A 88 4.19 -8.38 -1.46
C THR A 88 5.69 -8.66 -1.33
N SER A 89 6.18 -9.66 -2.06
CA SER A 89 7.61 -9.96 -2.25
C SER A 89 8.01 -9.71 -3.71
N ASP A 90 9.23 -9.21 -3.96
CA ASP A 90 9.86 -8.90 -5.26
C ASP A 90 9.02 -8.11 -6.29
N ASP A 91 9.65 -7.22 -7.06
CA ASP A 91 8.95 -6.33 -8.04
C ASP A 91 7.76 -5.56 -7.44
N SER A 92 7.89 -5.17 -6.17
CA SER A 92 6.84 -4.58 -5.34
C SER A 92 6.23 -3.31 -5.96
N CYS A 93 7.00 -2.53 -6.71
CA CYS A 93 6.47 -1.33 -7.37
C CYS A 93 5.52 -1.63 -8.54
N ASN A 94 5.84 -2.58 -9.40
CA ASN A 94 4.93 -2.96 -10.50
C ASN A 94 3.71 -3.72 -9.98
N GLN A 95 3.90 -4.55 -8.94
CA GLN A 95 2.78 -5.18 -8.24
C GLN A 95 1.89 -4.14 -7.59
N GLY A 96 2.47 -3.14 -6.93
CA GLY A 96 1.75 -2.03 -6.33
C GLY A 96 0.96 -1.21 -7.34
N ALA A 97 1.56 -0.91 -8.50
CA ALA A 97 0.85 -0.27 -9.61
C ALA A 97 -0.32 -1.13 -10.10
N SER A 98 -0.10 -2.43 -10.34
CA SER A 98 -1.14 -3.36 -10.79
C SER A 98 -2.30 -3.52 -9.78
N LEU A 99 -1.98 -3.48 -8.49
CA LEU A 99 -2.97 -3.47 -7.42
C LEU A 99 -3.75 -2.15 -7.41
N ALA A 100 -3.07 -1.02 -7.49
CA ALA A 100 -3.70 0.31 -7.55
C ALA A 100 -4.63 0.45 -8.76
N ILE A 101 -4.24 -0.06 -9.94
CA ILE A 101 -5.09 -0.10 -11.15
C ILE A 101 -6.41 -0.80 -10.86
N ARG A 102 -6.34 -2.01 -10.26
CA ARG A 102 -7.52 -2.81 -9.93
C ARG A 102 -8.37 -2.14 -8.85
N GLN A 103 -7.72 -1.66 -7.80
CA GLN A 103 -8.33 -0.98 -6.66
C GLN A 103 -9.13 0.27 -7.05
N PHE A 104 -8.57 1.08 -7.95
CA PHE A 104 -9.20 2.33 -8.38
C PHE A 104 -10.03 2.18 -9.66
N GLY A 105 -10.21 0.93 -10.15
CA GLY A 105 -11.02 0.64 -11.33
C GLY A 105 -10.50 1.34 -12.60
N LEU A 106 -9.18 1.50 -12.73
CA LEU A 106 -8.57 2.25 -13.81
C LEU A 106 -8.44 1.39 -15.06
N ILE A 107 -8.69 1.99 -16.22
CA ILE A 107 -8.56 1.32 -17.53
C ILE A 107 -7.36 1.93 -18.25
N ASN A 108 -6.31 1.14 -18.47
CA ASN A 108 -5.06 1.54 -19.14
C ASN A 108 -4.48 2.89 -18.67
N PRO A 109 -4.25 3.09 -17.36
CA PRO A 109 -3.68 4.34 -16.87
C PRO A 109 -2.19 4.49 -17.25
N SER A 110 -1.72 5.74 -17.29
CA SER A 110 -0.29 6.05 -17.32
C SER A 110 0.39 5.60 -16.02
N TRP A 111 1.63 5.15 -16.12
CA TRP A 111 2.46 4.77 -14.99
C TRP A 111 3.84 5.42 -15.14
N GLU A 112 4.18 6.31 -14.21
CA GLU A 112 5.47 6.99 -14.13
C GLU A 112 6.29 6.36 -13.00
N THR A 113 7.48 5.83 -13.32
CA THR A 113 8.44 5.25 -12.38
C THR A 113 9.63 6.19 -12.15
#